data_AF-A0A6J2P9J4-F1
#
_entry.id   AF-A0A6J2P9J4-F1
#
_cell.length_a   1.000
_cell.length_b   1.000
_cell.length_c   1.000
_cell.angle_alpha   90.00
_cell.angle_beta   90.00
_cell.angle_gamma   90.00
#
_symmetry.space_group_name_H-M   'P 1'
#
loop_
_entity.id
_entity.type
_entity.pdbx_description
1 polymer ?
#
loop_
_entity_poly.entity_id
_entity_poly.type
_entity_poly.pdbx_seq_one_letter_code
_entity_poly.pdbx_strand_id
1 'polypeptide(L)'
;MMKSKADEEDYWNSSKFKAFTFDDEDDEFSRLKESKQAVNSIRRLVEEDEDEDDVEKVSWSGEPVGSISWSVNETAASNQRTDREPAFPKITTDTATISKSHSGYSLSSLFKGKTKGGNFPTFTDSLSDSSVRLYAPELRKPKSEYKDYVSDWSPEETVQRMQQGKVVSLEKFRSLQDKLLLLDYAVCAHDGNVITAVLIYLKRTLSKEVLFRELESRQTALRHFISYLTETRAQRLLLELLRALDRTEDVALLQYKEHLSIIDENKRRDFLKSCLSLPFSPEDTAHIQDHYTLLERQIIIEATDRQAERGGKVEIFQKFPRRASILNMPLITTLYYCCFYHYSDAEGTYSSPLNVRQTFKISEKQYFVTALAARAKLKAWSDVDALFTSRNWLGFTRKKSPLGFQRVVDILQKNSAPTQVCYLIDRCCRTTWRWLMMRS
;
A
#
# COMPACT_ATOMS: atom_id res chain seq x y z
N MET A 1 53.74 -21.99 -39.41
CA MET A 1 54.36 -22.04 -38.07
C MET A 1 53.32 -21.49 -37.11
N MET A 2 52.75 -22.36 -36.27
CA MET A 2 51.60 -22.07 -35.42
C MET A 2 51.97 -21.08 -34.32
N LYS A 3 51.22 -19.99 -34.20
CA LYS A 3 51.34 -19.05 -33.07
C LYS A 3 50.36 -19.52 -31.99
N SER A 4 50.92 -19.79 -30.82
CA SER A 4 50.33 -20.48 -29.68
C SER A 4 49.17 -19.73 -29.05
N LYS A 5 48.08 -20.46 -28.79
CA LYS A 5 46.83 -20.10 -28.10
C LYS A 5 46.97 -19.64 -26.64
N ALA A 6 48.19 -19.56 -26.10
CA ALA A 6 48.40 -19.33 -24.68
C ALA A 6 48.41 -17.84 -24.28
N ASP A 7 48.67 -16.92 -25.23
CA ASP A 7 48.79 -15.49 -24.90
C ASP A 7 47.44 -14.73 -24.93
N GLU A 8 46.36 -15.35 -25.40
CA GLU A 8 45.02 -14.72 -25.44
C GLU A 8 44.21 -14.95 -24.15
N GLU A 9 44.50 -16.00 -23.37
CA GLU A 9 43.78 -16.31 -22.12
C GLU A 9 44.16 -15.37 -20.96
N ASP A 10 45.38 -14.85 -20.93
CA ASP A 10 45.83 -13.93 -19.87
C ASP A 10 45.28 -12.50 -20.02
N TYR A 11 44.87 -12.11 -21.23
CA TYR A 11 44.29 -10.78 -21.47
C TYR A 11 42.86 -10.65 -20.94
N TRP A 12 42.08 -11.74 -20.94
CA TRP A 12 40.70 -11.72 -20.44
C TRP A 12 40.59 -11.84 -18.92
N ASN A 13 41.61 -12.39 -18.26
CA ASN A 13 41.56 -12.70 -16.82
C ASN A 13 42.12 -11.59 -15.90
N SER A 14 42.59 -10.47 -16.44
CA SER A 14 43.20 -9.37 -15.65
C SER A 14 42.36 -8.07 -15.58
N SER A 15 41.12 -8.08 -16.08
CA SER A 15 40.20 -6.94 -15.98
C SER A 15 39.59 -6.81 -14.57
N LYS A 16 39.68 -5.61 -13.98
CA LYS A 16 39.03 -5.23 -12.70
C LYS A 16 37.49 -5.12 -12.77
N PHE A 17 36.87 -5.58 -13.84
CA PHE A 17 35.42 -5.60 -14.00
C PHE A 17 34.92 -7.03 -14.16
N LYS A 18 34.03 -7.45 -13.23
CA LYS A 18 33.31 -8.73 -13.29
C LYS A 18 32.46 -8.79 -14.56
N ALA A 19 32.55 -9.91 -15.28
CA ALA A 19 31.70 -10.21 -16.43
C ALA A 19 30.24 -10.41 -15.99
N PHE A 20 29.32 -9.94 -16.82
CA PHE A 20 27.87 -10.09 -16.66
C PHE A 20 27.48 -11.56 -16.83
N THR A 21 27.09 -12.22 -15.74
CA THR A 21 26.51 -13.57 -15.72
C THR A 21 25.00 -13.43 -15.76
N PHE A 22 24.36 -14.06 -16.75
CA PHE A 22 22.91 -13.97 -17.03
C PHE A 22 22.05 -14.78 -16.04
N ASP A 23 22.52 -15.02 -14.81
CA ASP A 23 21.90 -15.95 -13.85
C ASP A 23 21.68 -15.31 -12.45
N ASP A 24 21.92 -14.00 -12.29
CA ASP A 24 21.80 -13.30 -11.00
C ASP A 24 20.62 -12.29 -10.92
N GLU A 25 19.74 -12.19 -11.93
CA GLU A 25 18.65 -11.18 -11.94
C GLU A 25 17.33 -11.59 -11.27
N ASP A 26 17.17 -12.83 -10.81
CA ASP A 26 15.88 -13.29 -10.24
C ASP A 26 15.68 -12.99 -8.74
N ASP A 27 16.74 -12.60 -8.01
CA ASP A 27 16.65 -12.33 -6.57
C ASP A 27 16.25 -10.89 -6.22
N GLU A 28 16.56 -9.90 -7.07
CA GLU A 28 16.29 -8.49 -6.78
C GLU A 28 14.83 -8.10 -7.11
N PHE A 29 14.26 -8.69 -8.15
CA PHE A 29 12.87 -8.43 -8.55
C PHE A 29 11.85 -9.07 -7.58
N SER A 30 12.23 -10.18 -6.95
CA SER A 30 11.41 -10.88 -5.95
C SER A 30 11.31 -10.08 -4.63
N ARG A 31 12.41 -9.46 -4.17
CA ARG A 31 12.43 -8.58 -2.99
C ARG A 31 11.62 -7.29 -3.18
N LEU A 32 11.65 -6.70 -4.38
CA LEU A 32 10.87 -5.51 -4.72
C LEU A 32 9.36 -5.77 -4.81
N LYS A 33 8.97 -6.99 -5.20
CA LYS A 33 7.56 -7.40 -5.25
C LYS A 33 6.99 -7.64 -3.84
N GLU A 34 7.78 -8.22 -2.93
CA GLU A 34 7.40 -8.38 -1.52
C GLU A 34 7.27 -7.05 -0.78
N SER A 35 8.16 -6.08 -1.03
CA SER A 35 8.09 -4.72 -0.46
C SER A 35 6.83 -3.95 -0.94
N LYS A 36 6.48 -4.03 -2.23
CA LYS A 36 5.24 -3.43 -2.76
C LYS A 36 3.97 -4.11 -2.25
N GLN A 37 4.01 -5.43 -2.02
CA GLN A 37 2.86 -6.19 -1.53
C GLN A 37 2.63 -5.94 -0.03
N ALA A 38 3.70 -5.77 0.76
CA ALA A 38 3.64 -5.35 2.17
C ALA A 38 3.04 -3.95 2.36
N VAL A 39 3.39 -2.99 1.51
CA VAL A 39 2.85 -1.63 1.55
C VAL A 39 1.37 -1.59 1.13
N ASN A 40 0.96 -2.42 0.16
CA ASN A 40 -0.44 -2.50 -0.26
C ASN A 40 -1.35 -3.25 0.73
N SER A 41 -0.82 -4.21 1.51
CA SER A 41 -1.59 -4.88 2.57
C SER A 41 -1.92 -3.98 3.76
N ILE A 42 -1.13 -2.92 4.00
CA ILE A 42 -1.36 -1.98 5.11
C ILE A 42 -2.57 -1.08 4.85
N ARG A 43 -2.85 -0.75 3.57
CA ARG A 43 -4.00 0.09 3.19
C ARG A 43 -5.35 -0.58 3.43
N ARG A 44 -5.41 -1.92 3.44
CA ARG A 44 -6.66 -2.68 3.53
C ARG A 44 -7.12 -2.97 4.97
N LEU A 45 -6.32 -2.63 5.99
CA LEU A 45 -6.58 -2.96 7.40
C LEU A 45 -7.02 -1.75 8.25
N VAL A 46 -7.35 -0.61 7.62
CA VAL A 46 -7.69 0.65 8.32
C VAL A 46 -8.99 1.30 7.80
N GLU A 47 -9.86 0.54 7.11
CA GLU A 47 -11.15 1.05 6.60
C GLU A 47 -12.37 0.50 7.36
N GLU A 48 -12.20 0.00 8.57
CA GLU A 48 -13.33 -0.32 9.45
C GLU A 48 -13.22 0.52 10.73
N ASP A 49 -14.21 1.42 10.87
CA ASP A 49 -14.60 2.22 12.03
C ASP A 49 -13.86 3.55 12.25
N GLU A 50 -14.39 4.63 11.65
CA GLU A 50 -14.94 5.79 12.38
C GLU A 50 -15.67 6.73 11.39
N ASP A 51 -16.99 6.85 11.60
CA ASP A 51 -17.87 7.82 10.97
C ASP A 51 -17.48 9.24 11.42
N GLU A 52 -16.71 9.97 10.61
CA GLU A 52 -16.60 11.43 10.73
C GLU A 52 -16.28 12.05 9.36
N ASP A 53 -17.31 12.66 8.77
CA ASP A 53 -17.34 13.52 7.58
C ASP A 53 -16.38 13.16 6.42
N ASP A 54 -16.97 12.64 5.35
CA ASP A 54 -16.40 12.54 4.00
C ASP A 54 -15.99 13.94 3.45
N VAL A 55 -14.92 14.51 3.97
CA VAL A 55 -14.14 15.53 3.25
C VAL A 55 -13.29 14.80 2.24
N GLU A 56 -13.81 14.74 1.01
CA GLU A 56 -13.11 14.31 -0.19
C GLU A 56 -11.65 14.81 -0.13
N LYS A 57 -10.69 13.89 0.07
CA LYS A 57 -9.26 14.23 0.12
C LYS A 57 -8.88 14.73 -1.27
N VAL A 58 -8.93 16.03 -1.46
CA VAL A 58 -8.48 16.73 -2.67
C VAL A 58 -6.98 16.99 -2.54
N SER A 59 -6.25 16.71 -3.62
CA SER A 59 -4.87 17.16 -3.74
C SER A 59 -4.84 18.68 -3.84
N TRP A 60 -3.70 19.29 -3.54
CA TRP A 60 -3.49 20.73 -3.66
C TRP A 60 -3.82 21.33 -5.04
N SER A 61 -3.86 20.50 -6.09
CA SER A 61 -4.27 20.92 -7.44
C SER A 61 -5.78 21.00 -7.63
N GLY A 62 -6.58 20.46 -6.69
CA GLY A 62 -8.03 20.27 -6.78
C GLY A 62 -8.46 18.93 -7.40
N GLU A 63 -7.52 18.03 -7.71
CA GLU A 63 -7.81 16.67 -8.21
C GLU A 63 -7.93 15.68 -7.03
N PRO A 64 -8.77 14.63 -7.07
CA PRO A 64 -8.89 13.66 -5.96
C PRO A 64 -7.54 12.97 -5.67
N VAL A 65 -7.20 12.80 -4.39
CA VAL A 65 -5.97 12.11 -3.98
C VAL A 65 -5.98 10.68 -4.53
N GLY A 66 -5.03 10.36 -5.42
CA GLY A 66 -4.98 9.10 -6.16
C GLY A 66 -5.27 9.20 -7.66
N SER A 67 -5.73 10.36 -8.15
CA SER A 67 -6.05 10.60 -9.58
C SER A 67 -4.83 10.93 -10.45
N ILE A 68 -3.65 10.99 -9.85
CA ILE A 68 -2.39 11.14 -10.61
C ILE A 68 -2.05 9.77 -11.22
N SER A 69 -2.78 9.41 -12.27
CA SER A 69 -2.43 8.33 -13.19
C SER A 69 -1.21 8.77 -14.02
N TRP A 70 -0.02 8.75 -13.42
CA TRP A 70 1.18 8.56 -14.22
C TRP A 70 1.29 7.06 -14.46
N SER A 71 0.80 6.61 -15.62
CA SER A 71 1.03 5.25 -16.09
C SER A 71 2.54 5.00 -16.17
N VAL A 72 3.06 4.20 -15.24
CA VAL A 72 4.47 3.74 -15.20
C VAL A 72 4.71 2.58 -16.20
N ASN A 73 3.76 2.24 -17.05
CA ASN A 73 3.84 1.07 -17.96
C ASN A 73 4.23 1.41 -19.40
N GLU A 74 5.15 2.36 -19.63
CA GLU A 74 5.60 2.67 -21.00
C GLU A 74 7.12 2.90 -21.10
N THR A 75 7.91 2.26 -20.23
CA THR A 75 9.38 2.19 -20.37
C THR A 75 9.90 0.83 -20.85
N ALA A 76 9.03 -0.08 -21.31
CA ALA A 76 9.45 -1.39 -21.80
C ALA A 76 8.58 -1.91 -22.97
N ALA A 77 8.47 -1.16 -24.07
CA ALA A 77 8.01 -1.72 -25.35
C ALA A 77 8.37 -0.80 -26.53
N SER A 78 9.66 -0.69 -26.83
CA SER A 78 10.09 -0.22 -28.16
C SER A 78 11.12 -1.20 -28.69
N ASN A 79 10.63 -2.34 -29.16
CA ASN A 79 11.30 -3.17 -30.15
C ASN A 79 10.25 -4.12 -30.75
N GLN A 80 9.62 -3.72 -31.85
CA GLN A 80 9.48 -4.55 -33.05
C GLN A 80 8.84 -3.77 -34.19
N ARG A 81 9.36 -4.04 -35.39
CA ARG A 81 9.07 -3.38 -36.66
C ARG A 81 7.75 -3.86 -37.25
N THR A 82 7.22 -3.03 -38.13
CA THR A 82 6.14 -3.26 -39.10
C THR A 82 6.25 -4.58 -39.84
N ASP A 83 5.16 -5.34 -39.95
CA ASP A 83 4.78 -5.93 -41.25
C ASP A 83 3.30 -6.37 -41.32
N ARG A 84 2.84 -6.45 -42.57
CA ARG A 84 1.47 -6.54 -43.11
C ARG A 84 0.61 -7.75 -42.70
N GLU A 85 -0.71 -7.52 -42.76
CA GLU A 85 -1.83 -8.50 -42.81
C GLU A 85 -1.72 -9.51 -43.98
N PRO A 86 -2.38 -10.71 -43.94
CA PRO A 86 -3.81 -10.80 -44.30
C PRO A 86 -4.69 -11.92 -43.63
N ALA A 87 -6.01 -11.61 -43.51
CA ALA A 87 -7.24 -12.41 -43.73
C ALA A 87 -7.49 -13.86 -43.17
N PHE A 88 -8.47 -13.96 -42.23
CA PHE A 88 -9.65 -14.88 -42.04
C PHE A 88 -9.62 -16.41 -42.40
N PRO A 89 -10.42 -17.32 -41.74
CA PRO A 89 -11.85 -17.14 -41.41
C PRO A 89 -12.39 -17.67 -40.04
N LYS A 90 -13.66 -17.31 -39.83
CA LYS A 90 -14.60 -17.50 -38.70
C LYS A 90 -15.02 -18.96 -38.45
N ILE A 91 -15.34 -19.27 -37.19
CA ILE A 91 -16.35 -20.28 -36.81
C ILE A 91 -17.30 -19.66 -35.75
N THR A 92 -18.58 -19.83 -36.04
CA THR A 92 -19.82 -19.43 -35.32
C THR A 92 -20.15 -20.38 -34.17
N THR A 93 -20.63 -19.88 -33.04
CA THR A 93 -21.65 -20.58 -32.23
C THR A 93 -22.48 -19.60 -31.40
N ASP A 94 -23.79 -19.83 -31.43
CA ASP A 94 -24.87 -18.95 -31.00
C ASP A 94 -24.99 -18.73 -29.49
N THR A 95 -25.40 -17.52 -29.11
CA THR A 95 -25.79 -17.09 -27.77
C THR A 95 -27.25 -17.46 -27.47
N ALA A 96 -27.47 -18.26 -26.43
CA ALA A 96 -28.77 -18.44 -25.79
C ALA A 96 -28.80 -17.75 -24.43
N THR A 97 -29.78 -16.88 -24.24
CA THR A 97 -30.06 -16.09 -23.03
C THR A 97 -30.71 -16.94 -21.94
N ILE A 98 -30.11 -17.04 -20.74
CA ILE A 98 -30.77 -17.57 -19.54
C ILE A 98 -30.54 -16.64 -18.34
N SER A 99 -31.66 -16.43 -17.64
CA SER A 99 -31.99 -15.46 -16.60
C SER A 99 -31.28 -15.63 -15.26
N LYS A 100 -31.00 -14.49 -14.62
CA LYS A 100 -30.59 -14.31 -13.22
C LYS A 100 -31.60 -14.89 -12.24
N SER A 101 -31.11 -15.65 -11.26
CA SER A 101 -31.85 -16.01 -10.04
C SER A 101 -31.06 -15.53 -8.82
N HIS A 102 -31.58 -14.49 -8.15
CA HIS A 102 -31.12 -14.01 -6.84
C HIS A 102 -31.88 -14.77 -5.75
N SER A 103 -31.17 -15.51 -4.90
CA SER A 103 -31.71 -16.08 -3.66
C SER A 103 -31.62 -15.04 -2.53
N GLY A 104 -32.77 -14.59 -2.05
CA GLY A 104 -32.90 -13.68 -0.92
C GLY A 104 -33.08 -14.41 0.41
N TYR A 105 -32.38 -13.95 1.44
CA TYR A 105 -32.76 -14.14 2.84
C TYR A 105 -32.65 -12.78 3.54
N SER A 106 -33.81 -12.22 3.90
CA SER A 106 -33.94 -10.94 4.61
C SER A 106 -34.65 -11.17 5.94
N LEU A 107 -34.09 -10.59 7.01
CA LEU A 107 -34.43 -10.82 8.42
C LEU A 107 -35.53 -9.86 8.91
N SER A 108 -36.80 -10.15 8.63
CA SER A 108 -37.91 -9.24 9.01
C SER A 108 -39.13 -9.88 9.69
N SER A 109 -39.03 -11.07 10.28
CA SER A 109 -40.17 -11.74 10.93
C SER A 109 -40.15 -11.75 12.46
N LEU A 110 -39.27 -10.99 13.12
CA LEU A 110 -39.13 -11.02 14.59
C LEU A 110 -39.93 -9.97 15.37
N PHE A 111 -40.67 -9.09 14.71
CA PHE A 111 -41.53 -8.13 15.42
C PHE A 111 -42.82 -7.86 14.66
N LYS A 112 -43.90 -8.55 15.05
CA LYS A 112 -45.27 -7.99 15.09
C LYS A 112 -46.23 -8.97 15.76
N GLY A 113 -46.49 -8.71 17.04
CA GLY A 113 -47.63 -9.25 17.75
C GLY A 113 -48.95 -8.77 17.14
N LYS A 114 -49.98 -9.60 17.28
CA LYS A 114 -51.36 -9.28 16.87
C LYS A 114 -52.29 -9.39 18.07
N THR A 115 -53.03 -8.32 18.27
CA THR A 115 -54.04 -8.08 19.31
C THR A 115 -55.46 -8.35 18.79
N LYS A 116 -56.36 -8.71 19.75
CA LYS A 116 -57.84 -8.65 19.77
C LYS A 116 -58.62 -9.49 18.74
N GLY A 117 -59.72 -10.20 19.05
CA GLY A 117 -60.70 -10.29 20.15
C GLY A 117 -62.02 -10.81 19.50
N GLY A 118 -63.00 -11.48 20.09
CA GLY A 118 -63.34 -11.95 21.44
C GLY A 118 -64.63 -12.82 21.37
N ASN A 119 -65.21 -13.09 22.55
CA ASN A 119 -66.52 -13.70 22.88
C ASN A 119 -66.59 -15.20 23.23
N PHE A 120 -66.84 -15.45 24.53
CA PHE A 120 -67.39 -16.67 25.15
C PHE A 120 -68.93 -16.76 24.94
N PRO A 121 -69.57 -17.94 25.14
CA PRO A 121 -70.05 -18.32 26.48
C PRO A 121 -69.86 -19.81 26.87
N THR A 122 -69.98 -20.00 28.18
CA THR A 122 -69.86 -21.15 29.09
C THR A 122 -71.04 -22.15 29.01
N PHE A 123 -70.82 -23.47 29.23
CA PHE A 123 -71.42 -24.35 30.29
C PHE A 123 -71.34 -25.88 30.01
N THR A 124 -70.89 -26.61 31.05
CA THR A 124 -71.17 -28.00 31.50
C THR A 124 -70.85 -29.26 30.68
N ASP A 125 -69.90 -30.04 31.22
CA ASP A 125 -70.06 -31.35 31.88
C ASP A 125 -70.55 -32.56 31.07
N SER A 126 -69.68 -33.55 30.85
CA SER A 126 -69.93 -34.98 31.13
C SER A 126 -68.71 -35.87 30.84
N LEU A 127 -68.59 -36.91 31.66
CA LEU A 127 -67.44 -37.76 31.98
C LEU A 127 -67.25 -38.97 31.04
N SER A 128 -66.17 -39.72 31.34
CA SER A 128 -65.73 -41.07 30.91
C SER A 128 -64.76 -41.09 29.71
N ASP A 129 -63.59 -41.74 29.74
CA ASP A 129 -63.05 -42.76 30.65
C ASP A 129 -61.50 -42.72 30.60
N SER A 130 -60.89 -43.11 31.71
CA SER A 130 -59.45 -43.12 31.96
C SER A 130 -58.86 -44.49 31.61
N SER A 131 -57.70 -44.53 30.95
CA SER A 131 -56.45 -45.06 31.54
C SER A 131 -55.45 -45.63 30.50
N VAL A 132 -54.37 -44.87 30.35
CA VAL A 132 -52.96 -45.30 30.43
C VAL A 132 -52.54 -46.56 29.64
N ARG A 133 -51.73 -46.34 28.60
CA ARG A 133 -50.45 -47.05 28.43
C ARG A 133 -49.48 -46.22 27.57
N LEU A 134 -48.46 -45.70 28.24
CA LEU A 134 -47.26 -45.11 27.68
C LEU A 134 -46.44 -46.18 26.95
N TYR A 135 -46.12 -45.95 25.68
CA TYR A 135 -44.92 -46.51 25.03
C TYR A 135 -44.36 -45.43 24.11
N ALA A 136 -43.44 -44.62 24.64
CA ALA A 136 -42.53 -43.85 23.80
C ALA A 136 -41.36 -44.77 23.41
N PRO A 137 -41.05 -44.95 22.12
CA PRO A 137 -39.81 -45.58 21.72
C PRO A 137 -38.67 -44.63 22.08
N GLU A 138 -37.71 -45.10 22.89
CA GLU A 138 -36.46 -44.38 23.06
C GLU A 138 -35.81 -44.16 21.70
N LEU A 139 -35.75 -42.90 21.27
CA LEU A 139 -34.88 -42.43 20.21
C LEU A 139 -33.44 -42.66 20.67
N ARG A 140 -32.91 -43.86 20.38
CA ARG A 140 -31.48 -44.10 20.38
C ARG A 140 -30.86 -43.14 19.37
N LYS A 141 -30.29 -42.05 19.87
CA LYS A 141 -29.36 -41.22 19.10
C LYS A 141 -28.27 -42.14 18.52
N PRO A 142 -27.89 -41.97 17.25
CA PRO A 142 -26.93 -42.85 16.61
C PRO A 142 -25.62 -42.87 17.42
N LYS A 143 -25.10 -44.08 17.68
CA LYS A 143 -23.86 -44.34 18.44
C LYS A 143 -22.61 -43.64 17.89
N SER A 144 -22.70 -42.96 16.74
CA SER A 144 -21.62 -42.18 16.13
C SER A 144 -21.35 -40.87 16.86
N GLU A 145 -22.35 -40.19 17.44
CA GLU A 145 -22.14 -38.91 18.16
C GLU A 145 -21.43 -39.10 19.50
N TYR A 146 -21.53 -40.29 20.13
CA TYR A 146 -20.86 -40.58 21.39
C TYR A 146 -19.36 -40.89 21.25
N LYS A 147 -18.89 -41.24 20.05
CA LYS A 147 -17.46 -41.48 19.78
C LYS A 147 -16.66 -40.19 19.65
N ASP A 148 -17.31 -39.07 19.34
CA ASP A 148 -16.61 -37.79 19.12
C ASP A 148 -16.16 -37.12 20.44
N TYR A 149 -16.72 -37.51 21.60
CA TYR A 149 -16.39 -36.89 22.89
C TYR A 149 -15.17 -37.50 23.59
N VAL A 150 -14.84 -38.76 23.30
CA VAL A 150 -13.72 -39.50 23.92
C VAL A 150 -13.13 -40.46 22.88
N SER A 151 -12.39 -39.92 21.92
CA SER A 151 -11.55 -40.72 21.04
C SER A 151 -10.16 -40.10 20.97
N ASP A 152 -9.14 -40.94 21.14
CA ASP A 152 -7.72 -40.60 21.04
C ASP A 152 -7.34 -40.35 19.57
N TRP A 153 -7.87 -39.27 18.97
CA TRP A 153 -7.55 -38.94 17.58
C TRP A 153 -6.06 -38.65 17.42
N SER A 154 -5.47 -39.03 16.30
CA SER A 154 -4.14 -38.59 15.95
C SER A 154 -4.11 -37.04 15.76
N PRO A 155 -2.93 -36.40 15.78
CA PRO A 155 -2.80 -34.99 15.41
C PRO A 155 -3.42 -34.68 14.04
N GLU A 156 -3.18 -35.55 13.05
CA GLU A 156 -3.71 -35.44 11.69
C GLU A 156 -5.25 -35.50 11.65
N GLU A 157 -5.85 -36.50 12.31
CA GLU A 157 -7.31 -36.63 12.40
C GLU A 157 -7.95 -35.46 13.14
N THR A 158 -7.23 -34.88 14.11
CA THR A 158 -7.68 -33.70 14.85
C THR A 158 -7.71 -32.49 13.93
N VAL A 159 -6.66 -32.25 13.15
CA VAL A 159 -6.59 -31.18 12.14
C VAL A 159 -7.68 -31.33 11.09
N GLN A 160 -7.88 -32.53 10.56
CA GLN A 160 -8.94 -32.80 9.58
C GLN A 160 -10.34 -32.48 10.13
N ARG A 161 -10.59 -32.78 11.41
CA ARG A 161 -11.84 -32.40 12.07
C ARG A 161 -11.98 -30.90 12.27
N MET A 162 -10.90 -30.20 12.60
CA MET A 162 -10.91 -28.73 12.72
C MET A 162 -11.25 -28.08 11.37
N GLN A 163 -10.69 -28.57 10.24
CA GLN A 163 -11.06 -28.11 8.90
C GLN A 163 -12.54 -28.33 8.57
N GLN A 164 -13.13 -29.40 9.09
CA GLN A 164 -14.55 -29.69 8.97
C GLN A 164 -15.43 -28.84 9.91
N GLY A 165 -14.85 -27.94 10.70
CA GLY A 165 -15.56 -27.13 11.70
C GLY A 165 -16.07 -27.92 12.90
N LYS A 166 -15.57 -29.14 13.13
CA LYS A 166 -15.98 -29.97 14.27
C LYS A 166 -15.26 -29.53 15.53
N VAL A 167 -15.98 -29.59 16.66
CA VAL A 167 -15.40 -29.31 17.98
C VAL A 167 -14.41 -30.42 18.34
N VAL A 168 -13.17 -30.03 18.68
CA VAL A 168 -12.12 -30.94 19.12
C VAL A 168 -11.49 -30.45 20.43
N SER A 169 -11.06 -31.38 21.28
CA SER A 169 -10.27 -31.05 22.48
C SER A 169 -8.78 -31.18 22.18
N LEU A 170 -8.05 -30.09 22.40
CA LEU A 170 -6.59 -30.05 22.22
C LEU A 170 -5.83 -30.43 23.52
N GLU A 171 -6.52 -30.54 24.65
CA GLU A 171 -5.92 -30.78 25.99
C GLU A 171 -5.21 -32.14 26.13
N LYS A 172 -5.39 -33.04 25.17
CA LYS A 172 -4.68 -34.33 25.10
C LYS A 172 -3.24 -34.21 24.63
N PHE A 173 -2.90 -33.19 23.84
CA PHE A 173 -1.53 -32.98 23.34
C PHE A 173 -0.70 -32.31 24.44
N ARG A 174 -0.22 -33.12 25.40
CA ARG A 174 0.42 -32.61 26.62
C ARG A 174 1.90 -32.36 26.44
N SER A 175 2.60 -33.26 25.77
CA SER A 175 4.05 -33.13 25.57
C SER A 175 4.36 -32.03 24.55
N LEU A 176 5.55 -31.44 24.64
CA LEU A 176 6.01 -30.47 23.65
C LEU A 176 6.02 -31.10 22.24
N GLN A 177 6.48 -32.35 22.14
CA GLN A 177 6.54 -33.07 20.88
C GLN A 177 5.16 -33.23 20.24
N ASP A 178 4.15 -33.62 21.01
CA ASP A 178 2.77 -33.81 20.51
C ASP A 178 2.16 -32.48 20.03
N LYS A 179 2.44 -31.41 20.76
CA LYS A 179 1.99 -30.05 20.44
C LYS A 179 2.61 -29.53 19.14
N LEU A 180 3.90 -29.74 18.95
CA LEU A 180 4.60 -29.33 17.73
C LEU A 180 4.18 -30.19 16.54
N LEU A 181 4.00 -31.50 16.75
CA LEU A 181 3.49 -32.39 15.71
C LEU A 181 2.09 -31.95 15.24
N LEU A 182 1.20 -31.58 16.18
CA LEU A 182 -0.10 -31.00 15.84
C LEU A 182 0.02 -29.72 14.99
N LEU A 183 0.95 -28.83 15.35
CA LEU A 183 1.20 -27.62 14.58
C LEU A 183 1.72 -27.93 13.17
N ASP A 184 2.62 -28.89 13.04
CA ASP A 184 3.20 -29.30 11.76
C ASP A 184 2.11 -29.86 10.83
N TYR A 185 1.20 -30.72 11.34
CA TYR A 185 0.03 -31.16 10.58
C TYR A 185 -0.92 -30.01 10.21
N ALA A 186 -1.14 -29.05 11.10
CA ALA A 186 -1.96 -27.87 10.80
C ALA A 186 -1.35 -27.03 9.67
N VAL A 187 -0.03 -26.86 9.65
CA VAL A 187 0.71 -26.17 8.59
C VAL A 187 0.60 -26.92 7.26
N CYS A 188 0.78 -28.25 7.27
CA CYS A 188 0.61 -29.10 6.08
C CYS A 188 -0.82 -29.08 5.52
N ALA A 189 -1.82 -28.85 6.36
CA ALA A 189 -3.21 -28.77 5.94
C ALA A 189 -3.57 -27.45 5.23
N HIS A 190 -2.67 -26.46 5.22
CA HIS A 190 -2.83 -25.16 4.54
C HIS A 190 -4.10 -24.38 4.89
N ASP A 191 -4.65 -24.59 6.09
CA ASP A 191 -5.81 -23.87 6.60
C ASP A 191 -5.38 -22.85 7.67
N GLY A 192 -5.44 -21.56 7.32
CA GLY A 192 -5.02 -20.47 8.20
C GLY A 192 -5.82 -20.39 9.50
N ASN A 193 -7.10 -20.79 9.50
CA ASN A 193 -7.93 -20.79 10.70
C ASN A 193 -7.48 -21.90 11.66
N VAL A 194 -7.18 -23.08 11.12
CA VAL A 194 -6.69 -24.21 11.91
C VAL A 194 -5.30 -23.93 12.48
N ILE A 195 -4.37 -23.40 11.66
CA ILE A 195 -3.03 -23.00 12.13
C ILE A 195 -3.16 -22.00 13.28
N THR A 196 -3.98 -20.96 13.12
CA THR A 196 -4.18 -19.92 14.14
C THR A 196 -4.81 -20.49 15.41
N ALA A 197 -5.81 -21.37 15.30
CA ALA A 197 -6.43 -22.02 16.46
C ALA A 197 -5.43 -22.88 17.25
N VAL A 198 -4.58 -23.64 16.56
CA VAL A 198 -3.50 -24.40 17.21
C VAL A 198 -2.49 -23.46 17.88
N LEU A 199 -2.08 -22.37 17.21
CA LEU A 199 -1.18 -21.36 17.79
C LEU A 199 -1.74 -20.70 19.05
N ILE A 200 -3.05 -20.42 19.10
CA ILE A 200 -3.73 -19.90 20.30
C ILE A 200 -3.64 -20.91 21.45
N TYR A 201 -3.85 -22.21 21.17
CA TYR A 201 -3.67 -23.27 22.15
C TYR A 201 -2.21 -23.37 22.65
N LEU A 202 -1.23 -23.29 21.76
CA LEU A 202 0.19 -23.27 22.13
C LEU A 202 0.54 -22.06 22.99
N LYS A 203 0.07 -20.85 22.61
CA LYS A 203 0.23 -19.62 23.40
C LYS A 203 -0.33 -19.74 24.82
N ARG A 204 -1.41 -20.51 25.02
CA ARG A 204 -2.01 -20.73 26.35
C ARG A 204 -1.24 -21.75 27.19
N THR A 205 -0.61 -22.74 26.56
CA THR A 205 -0.11 -23.93 27.25
C THR A 205 1.41 -24.08 27.26
N LEU A 206 2.16 -23.23 26.55
CA LEU A 206 3.63 -23.19 26.55
C LEU A 206 4.12 -21.87 27.14
N SER A 207 5.34 -21.88 27.70
CA SER A 207 6.03 -20.63 28.04
C SER A 207 6.43 -19.89 26.76
N LYS A 208 6.52 -18.57 26.83
CA LYS A 208 6.84 -17.73 25.67
C LYS A 208 8.21 -18.07 25.07
N GLU A 209 9.20 -18.39 25.91
CA GLU A 209 10.56 -18.71 25.48
C GLU A 209 10.58 -19.99 24.63
N VAL A 210 9.84 -21.01 25.07
CA VAL A 210 9.70 -22.26 24.31
C VAL A 210 8.94 -21.99 23.02
N LEU A 211 7.79 -21.31 23.09
CA LEU A 211 7.00 -21.02 21.90
C LEU A 211 7.79 -20.25 20.84
N PHE A 212 8.53 -19.21 21.23
CA PHE A 212 9.29 -18.37 20.30
C PHE A 212 10.39 -19.18 19.62
N ARG A 213 11.16 -19.96 20.38
CA ARG A 213 12.22 -20.83 19.85
C ARG A 213 11.67 -21.84 18.84
N GLU A 214 10.54 -22.48 19.15
CA GLU A 214 9.98 -23.49 18.24
C GLU A 214 9.33 -22.89 16.98
N LEU A 215 8.89 -21.62 17.04
CA LEU A 215 8.35 -20.90 15.88
C LEU A 215 9.43 -20.37 14.93
N GLU A 216 10.65 -20.13 15.41
CA GLU A 216 11.79 -19.67 14.60
C GLU A 216 12.05 -20.61 13.39
N SER A 217 11.93 -21.92 13.59
CA SER A 217 12.08 -22.92 12.51
C SER A 217 10.83 -23.10 11.64
N ARG A 218 9.67 -22.56 12.04
CA ARG A 218 8.36 -22.80 11.42
C ARG A 218 7.78 -21.52 10.84
N GLN A 219 8.41 -21.02 9.77
CA GLN A 219 8.12 -19.72 9.18
C GLN A 219 6.63 -19.49 8.83
N THR A 220 5.93 -20.50 8.32
CA THR A 220 4.48 -20.38 8.05
C THR A 220 3.68 -20.15 9.33
N ALA A 221 3.91 -20.95 10.37
CA ALA A 221 3.26 -20.79 11.66
C ALA A 221 3.62 -19.45 12.32
N LEU A 222 4.90 -19.03 12.23
CA LEU A 222 5.36 -17.75 12.74
C LEU A 222 4.63 -16.57 12.08
N ARG A 223 4.46 -16.58 10.75
CA ARG A 223 3.70 -15.54 10.03
C ARG A 223 2.25 -15.46 10.50
N HIS A 224 1.58 -16.60 10.67
CA HIS A 224 0.23 -16.64 11.23
C HIS A 224 0.19 -16.10 12.67
N PHE A 225 1.19 -16.43 13.49
CA PHE A 225 1.27 -15.93 14.86
C PHE A 225 1.48 -14.42 14.91
N ILE A 226 2.35 -13.87 14.07
CA ILE A 226 2.54 -12.41 13.95
C ILE A 226 1.26 -11.72 13.50
N SER A 227 0.54 -12.26 12.51
CA SER A 227 -0.75 -11.72 12.06
C SER A 227 -1.77 -11.69 13.20
N TYR A 228 -1.92 -12.82 13.88
CA TYR A 228 -2.80 -12.94 15.04
C TYR A 228 -2.48 -11.93 16.15
N LEU A 229 -1.21 -11.76 16.51
CA LEU A 229 -0.80 -10.78 17.53
C LEU A 229 -1.04 -9.34 17.08
N THR A 230 -0.89 -9.06 15.79
CA THR A 230 -1.14 -7.74 15.19
C THR A 230 -2.64 -7.41 15.23
N GLU A 231 -3.49 -8.33 14.77
CA GLU A 231 -4.95 -8.17 14.72
C GLU A 231 -5.56 -8.07 16.12
N THR A 232 -5.09 -8.89 17.07
CA THR A 232 -5.56 -8.85 18.46
C THR A 232 -4.94 -7.70 19.28
N ARG A 233 -4.14 -6.84 18.65
CA ARG A 233 -3.43 -5.70 19.28
C ARG A 233 -2.59 -6.11 20.49
N ALA A 234 -2.04 -7.33 20.49
CA ALA A 234 -1.17 -7.85 21.55
C ALA A 234 0.27 -7.32 21.43
N GLN A 235 0.42 -5.99 21.35
CA GLN A 235 1.66 -5.29 21.00
C GLN A 235 2.86 -5.69 21.86
N ARG A 236 2.68 -5.80 23.19
CA ARG A 236 3.76 -6.19 24.10
C ARG A 236 4.36 -7.55 23.73
N LEU A 237 3.51 -8.54 23.46
CA LEU A 237 3.96 -9.89 23.11
C LEU A 237 4.57 -9.93 21.71
N LEU A 238 4.03 -9.15 20.76
CA LEU A 238 4.60 -9.01 19.42
C LEU A 238 6.02 -8.43 19.47
N LEU A 239 6.25 -7.38 20.25
CA LEU A 239 7.58 -6.79 20.43
C LEU A 239 8.55 -7.76 21.14
N GLU A 240 8.07 -8.53 22.13
CA GLU A 240 8.88 -9.57 22.77
C GLU A 240 9.28 -10.68 21.78
N LEU A 241 8.34 -11.12 20.92
CA LEU A 241 8.60 -12.11 19.88
C LEU A 241 9.63 -11.62 18.86
N LEU A 242 9.45 -10.42 18.31
CA LEU A 242 10.36 -9.88 17.29
C LEU A 242 11.78 -9.67 17.85
N ARG A 243 11.92 -9.21 19.11
CA ARG A 243 13.23 -9.13 19.78
C ARG A 243 13.86 -10.50 19.99
N ALA A 244 13.07 -11.51 20.36
CA ALA A 244 13.58 -12.87 20.55
C ALA A 244 14.09 -13.51 19.25
N LEU A 245 13.56 -13.07 18.10
CA LEU A 245 13.95 -13.51 16.76
C LEU A 245 15.02 -12.63 16.11
N ASP A 246 15.60 -11.68 16.86
CA ASP A 246 16.55 -10.67 16.38
C ASP A 246 16.03 -9.82 15.19
N ARG A 247 14.71 -9.71 15.07
CA ARG A 247 14.01 -8.91 14.05
C ARG A 247 13.91 -7.44 14.49
N THR A 248 15.06 -6.82 14.70
CA THR A 248 15.18 -5.46 15.25
C THR A 248 14.58 -4.39 14.33
N GLU A 249 14.67 -4.56 13.01
CA GLU A 249 14.05 -3.67 12.02
C GLU A 249 12.52 -3.67 12.12
N ASP A 250 11.88 -4.83 12.32
CA ASP A 250 10.43 -4.91 12.51
C ASP A 250 9.97 -4.26 13.82
N VAL A 251 10.79 -4.37 14.87
CA VAL A 251 10.55 -3.64 16.14
C VAL A 251 10.61 -2.14 15.89
N ALA A 252 11.65 -1.67 15.20
CA ALA A 252 11.82 -0.26 14.86
C ALA A 252 10.65 0.24 14.00
N LEU A 253 10.20 -0.54 13.01
CA LEU A 253 9.09 -0.20 12.12
C LEU A 253 7.75 -0.10 12.88
N LEU A 254 7.49 -1.01 13.81
CA LEU A 254 6.30 -0.96 14.68
C LEU A 254 6.28 0.30 15.53
N GLN A 255 7.43 0.68 16.10
CA GLN A 255 7.55 1.93 16.86
C GLN A 255 7.38 3.15 15.95
N TYR A 256 8.04 3.17 14.79
CA TYR A 256 7.90 4.26 13.82
C TYR A 256 6.44 4.47 13.40
N LYS A 257 5.65 3.40 13.23
CA LYS A 257 4.23 3.47 12.85
C LYS A 257 3.37 4.28 13.84
N GLU A 258 3.80 4.45 15.09
CA GLU A 258 3.06 5.23 16.09
C GLU A 258 2.85 6.70 15.66
N HIS A 259 3.70 7.25 14.78
CA HIS A 259 3.54 8.61 14.26
C HIS A 259 2.17 8.86 13.60
N LEU A 260 1.57 7.81 13.02
CA LEU A 260 0.25 7.88 12.38
C LEU A 260 -0.87 8.23 13.37
N SER A 261 -0.68 7.90 14.64
CA SER A 261 -1.65 8.18 15.72
C SER A 261 -1.47 9.56 16.36
N ILE A 262 -0.38 10.27 16.06
CA ILE A 262 -0.07 11.56 16.67
C ILE A 262 -0.77 12.67 15.88
N ILE A 263 -1.80 13.29 16.44
CA ILE A 263 -2.58 14.34 15.75
C ILE A 263 -1.79 15.64 15.57
N ASP A 264 -1.14 16.12 16.64
CA ASP A 264 -0.38 17.38 16.62
C ASP A 264 0.93 17.25 15.84
N GLU A 265 1.14 18.14 14.86
CA GLU A 265 2.26 18.02 13.93
C GLU A 265 3.61 18.37 14.57
N ASN A 266 3.64 19.22 15.60
CA ASN A 266 4.88 19.50 16.32
C ASN A 266 5.30 18.28 17.14
N LYS A 267 4.36 17.65 17.85
CA LYS A 267 4.59 16.38 18.56
C LYS A 267 4.97 15.27 17.59
N ARG A 268 4.32 15.20 16.42
CA ARG A 268 4.65 14.21 15.38
C ARG A 268 6.07 14.43 14.86
N ARG A 269 6.47 15.68 14.58
CA ARG A 269 7.85 16.03 14.21
C ARG A 269 8.84 15.60 15.30
N ASP A 270 8.58 15.93 16.55
CA ASP A 270 9.50 15.59 17.65
C ASP A 270 9.62 14.07 17.86
N PHE A 271 8.52 13.34 17.64
CA PHE A 271 8.52 11.87 17.61
C PHE A 271 9.31 11.30 16.42
N LEU A 272 9.15 11.84 15.21
CA LEU A 272 9.96 11.42 14.06
C LEU A 272 11.45 11.65 14.31
N LYS A 273 11.80 12.74 15.02
CA LYS A 273 13.17 13.00 15.45
C LYS A 273 13.71 11.94 16.39
N SER A 274 12.90 11.49 17.37
CA SER A 274 13.32 10.43 18.29
C SER A 274 13.48 9.09 17.56
N CYS A 275 12.71 8.85 16.49
CA CYS A 275 12.83 7.64 15.65
C CYS A 275 14.20 7.51 14.97
N LEU A 276 14.97 8.59 14.82
CA LEU A 276 16.34 8.53 14.29
C LEU A 276 17.31 7.75 15.19
N SER A 277 16.94 7.53 16.46
CA SER A 277 17.71 6.71 17.40
C SER A 277 17.34 5.23 17.36
N LEU A 278 16.32 4.85 16.58
CA LEU A 278 15.92 3.46 16.41
C LEU A 278 16.93 2.70 15.54
N PRO A 279 17.08 1.38 15.75
CA PRO A 279 18.08 0.56 15.06
C PRO A 279 17.62 0.20 13.63
N PHE A 280 17.43 1.22 12.79
CA PHE A 280 17.13 1.05 11.38
C PHE A 280 18.38 0.82 10.55
N SER A 281 18.19 0.27 9.36
CA SER A 281 19.22 0.29 8.32
C SER A 281 19.63 1.74 7.99
N PRO A 282 20.83 1.99 7.45
CA PRO A 282 21.24 3.33 7.03
C PRO A 282 20.30 3.94 5.98
N GLU A 283 19.72 3.11 5.10
CA GLU A 283 18.77 3.53 4.08
C GLU A 283 17.44 3.98 4.69
N ASP A 284 16.87 3.17 5.59
CA ASP A 284 15.62 3.52 6.29
C ASP A 284 15.80 4.74 7.20
N THR A 285 16.95 4.85 7.87
CA THR A 285 17.30 6.03 8.67
C THR A 285 17.31 7.29 7.81
N ALA A 286 17.82 7.21 6.58
CA ALA A 286 17.79 8.33 5.64
C ALA A 286 16.35 8.70 5.24
N HIS A 287 15.47 7.72 5.05
CA HIS A 287 14.05 7.98 4.78
C HIS A 287 13.32 8.65 5.97
N ILE A 288 13.62 8.23 7.19
CA ILE A 288 13.05 8.84 8.41
C ILE A 288 13.57 10.25 8.60
N GLN A 289 14.87 10.47 8.32
CA GLN A 289 15.48 11.80 8.34
C GLN A 289 14.81 12.73 7.33
N ASP A 290 14.59 12.27 6.09
CA ASP A 290 13.88 13.03 5.07
C ASP A 290 12.43 13.33 5.49
N HIS A 291 11.73 12.37 6.11
CA HIS A 291 10.37 12.58 6.61
C HIS A 291 10.34 13.64 7.73
N TYR A 292 11.21 13.53 8.73
CA TYR A 292 11.37 14.53 9.80
C TYR A 292 11.66 15.92 9.22
N THR A 293 12.65 16.03 8.33
CA THR A 293 13.07 17.29 7.72
C THR A 293 11.98 17.90 6.85
N LEU A 294 11.20 17.08 6.14
CA LEU A 294 10.05 17.56 5.36
C LEU A 294 8.95 18.11 6.26
N LEU A 295 8.57 17.40 7.32
CA LEU A 295 7.51 17.85 8.22
C LEU A 295 7.93 19.13 8.96
N GLU A 296 9.17 19.20 9.45
CA GLU A 296 9.72 20.40 10.08
C GLU A 296 9.64 21.61 9.14
N ARG A 297 10.05 21.42 7.88
CA ARG A 297 9.95 22.44 6.83
C ARG A 297 8.49 22.86 6.58
N GLN A 298 7.58 21.90 6.45
CA GLN A 298 6.16 22.18 6.21
C GLN A 298 5.53 22.96 7.36
N ILE A 299 5.87 22.66 8.62
CA ILE A 299 5.40 23.40 9.80
C ILE A 299 5.80 24.88 9.71
N ILE A 300 7.06 25.15 9.36
CA ILE A 300 7.57 26.52 9.23
C ILE A 300 6.83 27.27 8.11
N ILE A 301 6.78 26.68 6.91
CA ILE A 301 6.12 27.31 5.76
C ILE A 301 4.63 27.53 6.03
N GLU A 302 3.92 26.54 6.58
CA GLU A 302 2.48 26.65 6.86
C GLU A 302 2.19 27.74 7.89
N ALA A 303 3.01 27.87 8.93
CA ALA A 303 2.86 28.93 9.92
C ALA A 303 3.06 30.31 9.30
N THR A 304 4.13 30.49 8.51
CA THR A 304 4.43 31.76 7.82
C THR A 304 3.32 32.13 6.83
N ASP A 305 2.90 31.19 6.00
CA ASP A 305 1.92 31.44 4.93
C ASP A 305 0.52 31.69 5.47
N ARG A 306 0.11 30.98 6.53
CA ARG A 306 -1.17 31.22 7.20
C ARG A 306 -1.23 32.60 7.82
N GLN A 307 -0.13 33.08 8.40
CA GLN A 307 -0.04 34.44 8.92
C GLN A 307 -0.10 35.47 7.78
N ALA A 308 0.61 35.23 6.69
CA ALA A 308 0.64 36.10 5.52
C ALA A 308 -0.73 36.20 4.82
N GLU A 309 -1.45 35.08 4.71
CA GLU A 309 -2.81 34.99 4.18
C GLU A 309 -3.82 35.75 5.06
N ARG A 310 -3.80 35.56 6.39
CA ARG A 310 -4.63 36.33 7.33
C ARG A 310 -4.34 37.81 7.30
N GLY A 311 -3.08 38.17 7.07
CA GLY A 311 -2.66 39.56 6.92
C GLY A 311 -3.17 40.21 5.64
N GLY A 312 -3.57 39.42 4.63
CA GLY A 312 -4.12 39.91 3.37
C GLY A 312 -3.15 40.74 2.53
N LYS A 313 -1.84 40.68 2.80
CA LYS A 313 -0.82 41.54 2.15
C LYS A 313 -0.07 40.87 1.01
N VAL A 314 -0.24 39.57 0.81
CA VAL A 314 0.47 38.82 -0.23
C VAL A 314 -0.46 38.55 -1.39
N GLU A 315 -0.20 39.21 -2.52
CA GLU A 315 -1.05 39.19 -3.73
C GLU A 315 -1.30 37.77 -4.26
N ILE A 316 -0.30 36.88 -4.19
CA ILE A 316 -0.44 35.52 -4.73
C ILE A 316 -1.53 34.73 -3.99
N PHE A 317 -1.68 34.92 -2.67
CA PHE A 317 -2.73 34.26 -1.88
C PHE A 317 -4.10 34.88 -2.13
N GLN A 318 -4.19 36.16 -2.50
CA GLN A 318 -5.47 36.75 -2.90
C GLN A 318 -5.92 36.22 -4.26
N LYS A 319 -4.99 36.19 -5.23
CA LYS A 319 -5.29 35.73 -6.60
C LYS A 319 -5.51 34.23 -6.68
N PHE A 320 -4.79 33.46 -5.84
CA PHE A 320 -4.88 32.02 -5.75
C PHE A 320 -4.93 31.58 -4.29
N PRO A 321 -6.10 31.64 -3.63
CA PRO A 321 -6.26 31.25 -2.24
C PRO A 321 -5.75 29.84 -1.96
N ARG A 322 -5.12 29.66 -0.81
CA ARG A 322 -4.63 28.34 -0.41
C ARG A 322 -5.82 27.44 -0.10
N ARG A 323 -5.84 26.24 -0.66
CA ARG A 323 -7.00 25.33 -0.59
C ARG A 323 -6.92 24.33 0.56
N ALA A 324 -5.72 24.07 1.08
CA ALA A 324 -5.48 23.07 2.10
C ALA A 324 -4.29 23.48 2.96
N SER A 325 -3.89 22.59 3.89
CA SER A 325 -2.62 22.67 4.62
C SER A 325 -1.55 21.88 3.88
N ILE A 326 -0.30 22.34 3.90
CA ILE A 326 0.82 21.60 3.30
C ILE A 326 1.37 20.51 4.21
N LEU A 327 0.94 20.48 5.47
CA LEU A 327 1.38 19.53 6.47
C LEU A 327 1.08 18.09 6.03
N ASN A 328 2.04 17.20 6.25
CA ASN A 328 1.97 15.78 5.92
C ASN A 328 1.75 15.49 4.42
N MET A 329 1.95 16.48 3.54
CA MET A 329 1.87 16.27 2.11
C MET A 329 3.14 15.61 1.57
N PRO A 330 3.07 14.80 0.50
CA PRO A 330 4.26 14.24 -0.12
C PRO A 330 5.26 15.32 -0.56
N LEU A 331 6.55 14.95 -0.64
CA LEU A 331 7.62 15.85 -1.04
C LEU A 331 7.35 16.56 -2.38
N ILE A 332 6.89 15.83 -3.40
CA ILE A 332 6.58 16.41 -4.71
C ILE A 332 5.40 17.40 -4.65
N THR A 333 4.41 17.15 -3.81
CA THR A 333 3.30 18.09 -3.57
C THR A 333 3.80 19.35 -2.86
N THR A 334 4.71 19.19 -1.90
CA THR A 334 5.36 20.32 -1.21
C THR A 334 6.21 21.13 -2.18
N LEU A 335 7.00 20.48 -3.03
CA LEU A 335 7.77 21.15 -4.09
C LEU A 335 6.84 21.90 -5.05
N TYR A 336 5.73 21.29 -5.46
CA TYR A 336 4.74 21.95 -6.30
C TYR A 336 4.20 23.22 -5.62
N TYR A 337 3.84 23.13 -4.35
CA TYR A 337 3.38 24.26 -3.54
C TYR A 337 4.43 25.38 -3.51
N CYS A 338 5.70 25.05 -3.22
CA CYS A 338 6.82 25.99 -3.27
C CYS A 338 6.97 26.62 -4.66
N CYS A 339 6.90 25.84 -5.73
CA CYS A 339 6.98 26.35 -7.11
C CYS A 339 5.79 27.24 -7.49
N PHE A 340 4.64 27.07 -6.83
CA PHE A 340 3.45 27.85 -7.10
C PHE A 340 3.50 29.18 -6.35
N TYR A 341 3.68 29.14 -5.03
CA TYR A 341 3.57 30.31 -4.15
C TYR A 341 4.89 31.05 -3.91
N HIS A 342 6.02 30.35 -3.97
CA HIS A 342 7.32 30.80 -3.45
C HIS A 342 8.45 30.68 -4.48
N TYR A 343 8.12 30.70 -5.77
CA TYR A 343 9.07 30.39 -6.84
C TYR A 343 10.28 31.33 -6.89
N SER A 344 10.08 32.58 -6.51
CA SER A 344 11.10 33.63 -6.53
C SER A 344 11.82 33.79 -5.19
N ASP A 345 11.53 32.95 -4.21
CA ASP A 345 12.17 33.01 -2.90
C ASP A 345 13.64 32.63 -2.98
N ALA A 346 14.47 33.37 -2.24
CA ALA A 346 15.90 33.13 -2.16
C ALA A 346 16.22 31.73 -1.61
N GLU A 347 17.29 31.10 -2.10
CA GLU A 347 17.69 29.73 -1.72
C GLU A 347 17.94 29.54 -0.21
N GLY A 348 18.08 30.63 0.56
CA GLY A 348 18.20 30.57 2.02
C GLY A 348 16.89 30.32 2.76
N THR A 349 15.73 30.38 2.10
CA THR A 349 14.43 30.15 2.74
C THR A 349 13.97 28.70 2.60
N TYR A 350 13.23 28.21 3.61
CA TYR A 350 12.63 26.88 3.61
C TYR A 350 11.60 26.68 2.48
N SER A 351 10.91 27.76 2.08
CA SER A 351 9.90 27.81 1.02
C SER A 351 10.49 27.80 -0.40
N SER A 352 11.78 28.10 -0.58
CA SER A 352 12.41 28.18 -1.90
C SER A 352 12.44 26.80 -2.59
N PRO A 353 11.92 26.67 -3.83
CA PRO A 353 11.94 25.41 -4.57
C PRO A 353 13.35 24.86 -4.82
N LEU A 354 14.32 25.75 -5.01
CA LEU A 354 15.72 25.37 -5.21
C LEU A 354 16.32 24.80 -3.93
N ASN A 355 15.99 25.39 -2.78
CA ASN A 355 16.37 24.85 -1.48
C ASN A 355 15.74 23.46 -1.26
N VAL A 356 14.44 23.29 -1.52
CA VAL A 356 13.75 21.98 -1.44
C VAL A 356 14.46 20.95 -2.32
N ARG A 357 14.78 21.31 -3.57
CA ARG A 357 15.49 20.43 -4.50
C ARG A 357 16.85 20.00 -3.96
N GLN A 358 17.64 20.93 -3.44
CA GLN A 358 18.98 20.66 -2.90
C GLN A 358 18.91 19.77 -1.66
N THR A 359 18.03 20.08 -0.70
CA THR A 359 17.91 19.35 0.55
C THR A 359 17.50 17.89 0.33
N PHE A 360 16.49 17.64 -0.50
CA PHE A 360 15.96 16.29 -0.73
C PHE A 360 16.52 15.62 -2.00
N LYS A 361 17.61 16.18 -2.56
CA LYS A 361 18.31 15.65 -3.74
C LYS A 361 17.36 15.33 -4.91
N ILE A 362 16.36 16.18 -5.13
CA ILE A 362 15.35 15.98 -6.18
C ILE A 362 16.02 16.08 -7.55
N SER A 363 15.79 15.09 -8.39
CA SER A 363 16.39 15.03 -9.73
C SER A 363 15.99 16.26 -10.57
N GLU A 364 16.85 16.64 -11.52
CA GLU A 364 16.56 17.75 -12.45
C GLU A 364 15.23 17.54 -13.18
N LYS A 365 14.95 16.30 -13.60
CA LYS A 365 13.71 15.94 -14.30
C LYS A 365 12.47 16.14 -13.42
N GLN A 366 12.49 15.65 -12.17
CA GLN A 366 11.39 15.81 -11.22
C GLN A 366 11.16 17.27 -10.83
N TYR A 367 12.24 18.02 -10.62
CA TYR A 367 12.14 19.45 -10.35
C TYR A 367 11.53 20.18 -11.55
N PHE A 368 12.07 19.95 -12.74
CA PHE A 368 11.64 20.61 -13.97
C PHE A 368 10.16 20.37 -14.26
N VAL A 369 9.69 19.12 -14.21
CA VAL A 369 8.27 18.80 -14.49
C VAL A 369 7.34 19.46 -13.46
N THR A 370 7.74 19.48 -12.19
CA THR A 370 6.95 20.05 -11.10
C THR A 370 6.87 21.56 -11.20
N ALA A 371 8.02 22.22 -11.42
CA ALA A 371 8.10 23.66 -11.63
C ALA A 371 7.33 24.07 -12.89
N LEU A 372 7.51 23.37 -14.01
CA LEU A 372 6.80 23.64 -15.25
C LEU A 372 5.28 23.59 -15.04
N ALA A 373 4.77 22.54 -14.39
CA ALA A 373 3.35 22.40 -14.10
C ALA A 373 2.82 23.55 -13.23
N ALA A 374 3.53 23.91 -12.15
CA ALA A 374 3.13 24.99 -11.25
C ALA A 374 3.14 26.37 -11.93
N ARG A 375 4.24 26.70 -12.64
CA ARG A 375 4.37 27.98 -13.35
C ARG A 375 3.41 28.11 -14.53
N ALA A 376 3.16 27.03 -15.26
CA ALA A 376 2.17 27.00 -16.33
C ALA A 376 0.75 27.21 -15.80
N LYS A 377 0.40 26.61 -14.64
CA LYS A 377 -0.91 26.84 -14.00
C LYS A 377 -1.14 28.30 -13.62
N LEU A 378 -0.08 29.00 -13.23
CA LEU A 378 -0.10 30.45 -12.97
C LEU A 378 -0.08 31.31 -14.23
N LYS A 379 0.08 30.70 -15.41
CA LYS A 379 0.32 31.38 -16.69
C LYS A 379 1.54 32.31 -16.63
N ALA A 380 2.53 31.96 -15.79
CA ALA A 380 3.77 32.70 -15.62
C ALA A 380 4.76 32.35 -16.75
N TRP A 381 4.42 32.76 -17.98
CA TRP A 381 5.11 32.32 -19.20
C TRP A 381 6.58 32.74 -19.26
N SER A 382 6.96 33.86 -18.61
CA SER A 382 8.35 34.27 -18.45
C SER A 382 9.17 33.23 -17.67
N ASP A 383 8.59 32.72 -16.59
CA ASP A 383 9.25 31.73 -15.73
C ASP A 383 9.31 30.38 -16.42
N VAL A 384 8.24 30.03 -17.15
CA VAL A 384 8.22 28.86 -18.02
C VAL A 384 9.35 28.95 -19.04
N ASP A 385 9.54 30.08 -19.72
CA ASP A 385 10.64 30.26 -20.69
C ASP A 385 12.03 30.16 -20.02
N ALA A 386 12.16 30.75 -18.83
CA ALA A 386 13.38 30.72 -18.04
C ALA A 386 13.76 29.29 -17.60
N LEU A 387 12.79 28.42 -17.31
CA LEU A 387 13.06 27.01 -16.96
C LEU A 387 13.81 26.26 -18.06
N PHE A 388 13.58 26.59 -19.33
CA PHE A 388 14.32 25.97 -20.43
C PHE A 388 15.72 26.56 -20.60
N THR A 389 16.02 27.71 -20.02
CA THR A 389 17.25 28.45 -20.28
C THR A 389 18.40 27.93 -19.40
N SER A 390 19.32 27.18 -19.99
CA SER A 390 20.61 26.83 -19.37
C SER A 390 21.67 27.88 -19.75
N ARG A 391 22.41 28.38 -18.76
CA ARG A 391 23.61 29.18 -18.98
C ARG A 391 24.82 28.26 -19.02
N ASN A 392 25.55 28.28 -20.12
CA ASN A 392 26.88 27.67 -20.18
C ASN A 392 27.89 28.54 -19.44
N TRP A 393 29.01 27.95 -19.03
CA TRP A 393 30.08 28.64 -18.30
C TRP A 393 30.64 29.88 -19.02
N LEU A 394 30.54 29.95 -20.35
CA LEU A 394 30.92 31.09 -21.19
C LEU A 394 29.81 32.17 -21.32
N GLY A 395 28.74 32.10 -20.52
CA GLY A 395 27.63 33.06 -20.57
C GLY A 395 26.65 32.86 -21.73
N PHE A 396 26.92 31.93 -22.66
CA PHE A 396 25.98 31.57 -23.70
C PHE A 396 24.74 30.88 -23.12
N THR A 397 23.57 31.44 -23.40
CA THR A 397 22.29 30.83 -23.07
C THR A 397 21.89 29.84 -24.17
N ARG A 398 21.61 28.60 -23.77
CA ARG A 398 20.98 27.60 -24.63
C ARG A 398 19.71 27.12 -23.97
N LYS A 399 18.69 26.87 -24.78
CA LYS A 399 17.45 26.29 -24.27
C LYS A 399 17.54 24.77 -24.34
N LYS A 400 17.26 24.09 -23.23
CA LYS A 400 17.29 22.64 -23.06
C LYS A 400 16.10 22.20 -22.22
N SER A 401 15.57 21.01 -22.48
CA SER A 401 14.59 20.38 -21.61
C SER A 401 15.09 19.01 -21.14
N PRO A 402 14.95 18.66 -19.84
CA PRO A 402 15.18 17.31 -19.34
C PRO A 402 13.98 16.37 -19.61
N LEU A 403 12.88 16.90 -20.20
CA LEU A 403 11.69 16.13 -20.56
C LEU A 403 11.60 15.93 -22.08
N GLY A 404 10.96 14.83 -22.49
CA GLY A 404 10.57 14.63 -23.87
C GLY A 404 9.56 15.71 -24.32
N PHE A 405 9.68 16.15 -25.56
CA PHE A 405 8.92 17.29 -26.08
C PHE A 405 7.40 17.13 -25.96
N GLN A 406 6.86 15.94 -26.26
CA GLN A 406 5.43 15.64 -26.14
C GLN A 406 4.90 15.97 -24.74
N ARG A 407 5.63 15.53 -23.70
CA ARG A 407 5.27 15.76 -22.31
C ARG A 407 5.22 17.25 -21.95
N VAL A 408 6.15 18.03 -22.50
CA VAL A 408 6.19 19.48 -22.32
C VAL A 408 4.97 20.13 -22.97
N VAL A 409 4.66 19.75 -24.22
CA VAL A 409 3.50 20.28 -24.96
C VAL A 409 2.20 19.93 -24.23
N ASP A 410 2.02 18.71 -23.76
CA ASP A 410 0.83 18.30 -23.00
C ASP A 410 0.58 19.20 -21.78
N ILE A 411 1.63 19.47 -21.00
CA ILE A 411 1.54 20.31 -19.80
C ILE A 411 1.17 21.75 -20.19
N LEU A 412 1.79 22.28 -21.25
CA LEU A 412 1.53 23.64 -21.72
C LEU A 412 0.13 23.80 -22.33
N GLN A 413 -0.31 22.85 -23.16
CA GLN A 413 -1.64 22.84 -23.76
C GLN A 413 -2.73 22.70 -22.70
N LYS A 414 -2.57 21.78 -21.73
CA LYS A 414 -3.52 21.64 -20.59
C LYS A 414 -3.70 22.96 -19.83
N ASN A 415 -2.68 23.82 -19.80
CA ASN A 415 -2.72 25.12 -19.12
C ASN A 415 -2.96 26.31 -20.08
N SER A 416 -3.43 26.07 -21.30
CA SER A 416 -3.76 27.10 -22.29
C SER A 416 -2.58 28.03 -22.61
N ALA A 417 -1.39 27.45 -22.79
CA ALA A 417 -0.21 28.20 -23.21
C ALA A 417 -0.43 28.87 -24.59
N PRO A 418 -0.07 30.15 -24.75
CA PRO A 418 -0.13 30.82 -26.04
C PRO A 418 0.71 30.09 -27.09
N THR A 419 0.26 30.11 -28.34
CA THR A 419 0.96 29.45 -29.47
C THR A 419 2.41 29.93 -29.59
N GLN A 420 2.71 31.18 -29.25
CA GLN A 420 4.09 31.69 -29.25
C GLN A 420 4.98 31.00 -28.21
N VAL A 421 4.45 30.66 -27.03
CA VAL A 421 5.19 29.95 -25.96
C VAL A 421 5.49 28.52 -26.39
N CYS A 422 4.50 27.84 -26.98
CA CYS A 422 4.68 26.50 -27.55
C CYS A 422 5.72 26.51 -28.69
N TYR A 423 5.70 27.51 -29.56
CA TYR A 423 6.64 27.66 -30.68
C TYR A 423 8.07 28.01 -30.23
N LEU A 424 8.22 28.85 -29.20
CA LEU A 424 9.52 29.19 -28.63
C LEU A 424 10.21 27.95 -28.05
N ILE A 425 9.46 27.10 -27.34
CA ILE A 425 9.97 25.89 -26.69
C ILE A 425 10.21 24.77 -27.70
N ASP A 426 9.41 24.70 -28.76
CA ASP A 426 9.63 23.79 -29.89
C ASP A 426 10.99 23.97 -30.56
N ARG A 427 11.38 25.23 -30.82
CA ARG A 427 12.71 25.55 -31.37
C ARG A 427 13.88 25.10 -30.50
N CYS A 428 13.62 24.81 -29.21
CA CYS A 428 14.61 24.37 -28.24
C CYS A 428 14.74 22.85 -28.15
N CYS A 429 13.68 22.12 -28.46
CA CYS A 429 13.62 20.67 -28.33
C CYS A 429 13.96 19.92 -29.63
N ARG A 430 14.29 20.64 -30.73
CA ARG A 430 14.45 20.16 -32.12
C ARG A 430 14.68 18.65 -32.28
N THR A 431 13.65 17.96 -32.80
CA THR A 431 13.68 17.11 -34.01
C THR A 431 12.29 16.48 -34.25
N THR A 432 11.24 17.24 -34.58
CA THR A 432 10.03 16.70 -35.29
C THR A 432 8.93 17.75 -35.45
N TRP A 433 9.00 18.60 -36.49
CA TRP A 433 7.85 19.43 -36.91
C TRP A 433 7.43 19.27 -38.37
N ARG A 434 8.06 18.36 -39.14
CA ARG A 434 7.60 18.09 -40.50
C ARG A 434 6.28 17.32 -40.58
N TRP A 435 5.75 16.81 -39.47
CA TRP A 435 4.57 15.92 -39.47
C TRP A 435 3.27 16.54 -38.93
N LEU A 436 3.30 17.54 -38.05
CA LEU A 436 2.06 18.07 -37.45
C LEU A 436 1.36 19.17 -38.27
N MET A 437 2.07 19.82 -39.20
CA MET A 437 1.49 20.88 -40.07
C MET A 437 0.74 20.35 -41.30
N MET A 438 0.57 19.02 -41.47
CA MET A 438 -0.25 18.44 -42.55
C MET A 438 -1.66 18.01 -42.09
N ARG A 439 -2.06 18.33 -40.85
CA ARG A 439 -3.38 17.93 -40.29
C ARG A 439 -4.15 19.07 -39.62
N SER A 440 -3.96 20.31 -40.04
CA SER A 440 -4.82 21.44 -39.63
C SER A 440 -5.28 22.21 -40.84
#